data_AF-A0A9P0P2U2-F1
#
_entry.id   AF-A0A9P0P2U2-F1
#
_cell.length_a   1.000
_cell.length_b   1.000
_cell.length_c   1.000
_cell.angle_alpha   90.00
_cell.angle_beta   90.00
_cell.angle_gamma   90.00
#
_symmetry.space_group_name_H-M   'P 1'
#
loop_
_entity.id
_entity.type
_entity.pdbx_description
1 polymer ?
#
loop_
_entity_poly.entity_id
_entity_poly.type
_entity_poly.pdbx_seq_one_letter_code
_entity_poly.pdbx_strand_id
1 'polypeptide(L)'
;RRFPVLKNTARNCRFCAICIHFKPDRAHHCSQCGTCLLKMDHHCPWIANCVGLHNQKLFLLTVLYTVQYCSFYMATTGPFITDYFQDQKYANHVAVTAGFSLAALLDCMVVYFTSTTVVII
;
A
#
# COMPACT_ATOMS: atom_id res chain seq x y z
N ARG A 1 -19.06 6.24 15.87
CA ARG A 1 -19.62 7.55 16.29
C ARG A 1 -18.96 8.65 15.47
N ARG A 2 -19.71 9.40 14.65
CA ARG A 2 -19.19 10.52 13.85
C ARG A 2 -19.37 11.80 14.68
N PHE A 3 -18.30 12.34 15.24
CA PHE A 3 -18.39 13.57 16.03
C PHE A 3 -18.52 14.78 15.10
N PRO A 4 -19.35 15.78 15.45
CA PRO A 4 -19.57 16.95 14.61
C PRO A 4 -18.28 17.78 14.49
N VAL A 5 -17.94 18.17 13.25
CA VAL A 5 -16.86 19.11 12.99
C VAL A 5 -17.40 20.52 13.25
N LEU A 6 -16.97 21.15 14.33
CA LEU A 6 -17.29 22.56 14.59
C LEU A 6 -16.55 23.42 13.55
N LYS A 7 -17.30 24.19 12.76
CA LYS A 7 -16.79 25.19 11.81
C LYS A 7 -16.98 26.56 12.46
N ASN A 8 -15.89 27.29 12.68
CA ASN A 8 -15.97 28.69 13.09
C ASN A 8 -16.07 29.58 11.83
N THR A 9 -16.99 30.54 11.80
CA THR A 9 -17.35 31.34 10.61
C THR A 9 -16.37 32.47 10.30
N ALA A 10 -15.34 32.69 11.13
CA ALA A 10 -14.35 33.76 10.91
C ALA A 10 -13.20 33.37 9.96
N ARG A 11 -12.87 32.08 9.88
CA ARG A 11 -12.01 31.37 8.90
C ARG A 11 -12.41 29.91 9.04
N ASN A 12 -12.53 29.11 7.97
CA ASN A 12 -12.96 27.69 7.97
C ASN A 12 -12.10 26.70 8.79
N CYS A 13 -11.60 27.12 9.97
CA CYS A 13 -10.85 26.34 10.94
C CYS A 13 -11.76 25.26 11.52
N ARG A 14 -11.40 24.00 11.24
CA ARG A 14 -12.08 22.82 11.76
C ARG A 14 -11.44 22.45 13.09
N PHE A 15 -12.22 22.12 14.12
CA PHE A 15 -11.69 21.64 15.40
C PHE A 15 -11.85 20.12 15.56
N CYS A 16 -10.91 19.46 16.24
CA CYS A 16 -11.03 18.07 16.65
C CYS A 16 -11.37 17.97 18.14
N ALA A 17 -12.59 17.54 18.47
CA ALA A 17 -12.99 17.37 19.87
C ALA A 17 -12.28 16.21 20.58
N ILE A 18 -11.79 15.20 19.84
CA ILE A 18 -11.11 14.03 20.40
C ILE A 18 -9.66 14.35 20.75
N CYS A 19 -8.93 14.97 19.82
CA CYS A 19 -7.53 15.34 20.03
C CYS A 19 -7.34 16.72 20.68
N ILE A 20 -8.44 17.47 20.85
CA ILE A 20 -8.49 18.78 21.52
C ILE A 20 -7.54 19.82 20.87
N HIS A 21 -7.57 19.91 19.53
CA HIS A 21 -6.83 20.92 18.78
C HIS A 21 -7.53 21.30 17.48
N PHE A 22 -7.18 22.46 16.92
CA PHE A 22 -7.60 22.83 15.56
C PHE A 22 -6.92 21.91 14.54
N LYS A 23 -7.72 21.38 13.61
CA LYS A 23 -7.23 20.56 12.50
C LYS A 23 -6.55 21.50 11.50
N PRO A 24 -5.27 21.27 11.19
CA PRO A 24 -4.63 21.92 10.05
C PRO A 24 -5.40 21.64 8.76
N ASP A 25 -5.10 22.40 7.72
CA ASP A 25 -5.79 22.18 6.45
C ASP A 25 -5.56 20.74 5.93
N ARG A 26 -6.59 20.19 5.31
CA ARG A 26 -6.68 18.78 4.85
C ARG A 26 -6.39 17.71 5.92
N ALA A 27 -6.32 18.05 7.20
CA ALA A 27 -6.16 17.06 8.27
C ALA A 27 -7.49 16.43 8.67
N HIS A 28 -7.47 15.13 8.94
CA HIS A 28 -8.63 14.35 9.38
C HIS A 28 -8.27 13.47 10.58
N HIS A 29 -9.24 13.24 11.47
CA HIS A 29 -9.06 12.33 12.60
C HIS A 29 -9.40 10.92 12.16
N CYS A 30 -8.47 9.98 12.33
CA CYS A 30 -8.73 8.58 12.12
C CYS A 30 -9.07 7.93 13.47
N SER A 31 -10.27 7.36 13.59
CA SER A 31 -10.67 6.66 14.82
C SER A 31 -9.91 5.37 15.06
N GLN A 32 -9.32 4.76 14.02
CA GLN A 32 -8.52 3.54 14.13
C GLN A 32 -7.09 3.87 14.59
N CYS A 33 -6.47 4.91 14.02
CA CYS A 33 -5.14 5.39 14.44
C CYS A 33 -5.20 6.24 15.73
N GLY A 34 -6.39 6.69 16.17
CA GLY A 34 -6.59 7.47 17.40
C GLY A 34 -6.07 8.91 17.35
N THR A 35 -5.67 9.41 16.16
CA THR A 35 -4.98 10.70 16.00
C THR A 35 -5.44 11.47 14.77
N CYS A 36 -5.20 12.78 14.75
CA CYS A 36 -5.38 13.62 13.57
C CYS A 36 -4.16 13.52 12.66
N LEU A 37 -4.38 13.17 11.39
CA LEU A 37 -3.34 13.00 10.41
C LEU A 37 -3.40 14.08 9.34
N LEU A 38 -2.23 14.62 9.01
CA LEU A 38 -2.05 15.63 7.96
C LEU A 38 -2.27 15.01 6.59
N LYS A 39 -3.01 15.71 5.73
CA LYS A 39 -3.34 15.27 4.36
C LYS A 39 -3.78 13.79 4.35
N MET A 40 -4.58 13.40 5.34
CA MET A 40 -5.05 12.03 5.47
C MET A 40 -5.83 11.65 4.21
N ASP A 41 -5.44 10.53 3.61
CA ASP A 41 -6.16 9.93 2.49
C ASP A 41 -7.14 8.89 3.05
N HIS A 42 -6.63 7.81 3.63
CA HIS A 42 -7.43 6.75 4.23
C HIS A 42 -6.67 5.97 5.31
N HIS A 43 -7.40 5.22 6.14
CA HIS A 43 -6.78 4.15 6.95
C HIS A 43 -6.74 2.88 6.12
N CYS A 44 -5.55 2.31 5.95
CA CYS A 44 -5.33 1.15 5.10
C CYS A 44 -5.09 -0.09 5.96
N PRO A 45 -6.02 -1.07 5.97
CA PRO A 45 -5.85 -2.30 6.74
C PRO A 45 -4.62 -3.11 6.31
N TRP A 46 -4.22 -3.02 5.03
CA TRP A 46 -3.13 -3.80 4.45
C TRP A 46 -1.75 -3.44 5.02
N ILE A 47 -1.56 -2.18 5.43
CA ILE A 47 -0.34 -1.71 6.09
C ILE A 47 -0.54 -1.48 7.59
N ALA A 48 -1.71 -1.84 8.12
CA ALA A 48 -2.14 -1.58 9.50
C ALA A 48 -1.88 -0.13 9.95
N ASN A 49 -1.92 0.82 9.03
CA ASN A 49 -1.56 2.22 9.27
C ASN A 49 -2.36 3.14 8.33
N CYS A 50 -2.36 4.43 8.68
CA CYS A 50 -3.01 5.45 7.90
C CYS A 50 -2.08 5.98 6.78
N VAL A 51 -2.64 6.17 5.59
CA VAL A 51 -1.97 6.82 4.47
C VAL A 51 -2.22 8.33 4.56
N GLY A 52 -1.15 9.11 4.63
CA GLY A 52 -1.21 10.56 4.80
C GLY A 52 0.03 11.27 4.25
N LEU A 53 0.26 12.50 4.69
CA LEU A 53 1.32 13.35 4.13
C LEU A 53 2.71 12.68 4.06
N HIS A 54 3.11 11.95 5.10
CA HIS A 54 4.47 11.45 5.25
C HIS A 54 4.76 10.15 4.50
N ASN A 55 3.74 9.34 4.23
CA ASN A 55 3.89 8.03 3.59
C ASN A 55 3.11 7.88 2.27
N GLN A 56 2.33 8.88 1.84
CA GLN A 56 1.55 8.82 0.59
C GLN A 56 2.40 8.49 -0.65
N LYS A 57 3.59 9.07 -0.80
CA LYS A 57 4.49 8.76 -1.93
C LYS A 57 4.94 7.29 -1.89
N LEU A 58 5.27 6.80 -0.70
CA LEU A 58 5.76 5.44 -0.50
C LEU A 58 4.65 4.40 -0.70
N PHE A 59 3.43 4.73 -0.28
CA PHE A 59 2.24 3.93 -0.55
C PHE A 59 1.98 3.79 -2.06
N LEU A 60 2.05 4.89 -2.83
CA LEU A 60 1.92 4.82 -4.30
C LEU A 60 3.02 3.98 -4.95
N LEU A 61 4.26 4.11 -4.46
CA LEU A 61 5.38 3.32 -4.96
C LEU A 61 5.19 1.82 -4.66
N THR A 62 4.62 1.49 -3.50
CA THR A 62 4.25 0.10 -3.14
C THR A 62 3.23 -0.48 -4.10
N VAL A 63 2.18 0.28 -4.43
CA VAL A 63 1.16 -0.16 -5.40
C VAL A 63 1.81 -0.41 -6.77
N LEU A 64 2.69 0.50 -7.22
CA LEU A 64 3.41 0.34 -8.49
C LEU A 64 4.30 -0.91 -8.51
N TYR A 65 5.07 -1.16 -7.44
CA TYR A 65 5.88 -2.37 -7.35
C TYR A 65 5.04 -3.65 -7.28
N THR A 66 3.87 -3.61 -6.64
CA THR A 66 2.94 -4.74 -6.61
C THR A 66 2.41 -5.06 -8.02
N VAL A 67 2.06 -4.04 -8.81
CA VAL A 67 1.63 -4.23 -10.21
C VAL A 67 2.75 -4.84 -11.07
N GLN A 68 3.98 -4.32 -10.92
CA GLN A 68 5.13 -4.85 -11.64
C GLN A 68 5.41 -6.31 -11.27
N TYR A 69 5.34 -6.64 -9.97
CA TYR A 69 5.49 -7.99 -9.46
C TYR A 69 4.45 -8.95 -10.05
N CYS A 70 3.17 -8.59 -9.98
CA CYS A 70 2.10 -9.41 -10.55
C CYS A 70 2.27 -9.61 -12.06
N SER A 71 2.69 -8.58 -12.78
CA SER A 71 2.94 -8.64 -14.23
C SER A 71 4.11 -9.58 -14.56
N PHE A 72 5.22 -9.50 -13.81
CA PHE A 72 6.37 -10.40 -13.94
C PHE A 72 6.01 -11.86 -13.61
N TYR A 73 5.24 -12.06 -12.54
CA TYR A 73 4.77 -13.38 -12.14
C TYR A 73 3.88 -14.01 -13.23
N MET A 74 2.92 -13.27 -13.79
CA MET A 74 2.11 -13.76 -14.90
C MET A 74 2.95 -14.06 -16.15
N ALA A 75 3.94 -13.23 -16.48
CA ALA A 75 4.80 -13.43 -17.65
C ALA A 75 5.68 -14.68 -17.54
N THR A 76 6.13 -15.03 -16.33
CA THR A 76 6.98 -16.22 -16.09
C THR A 76 6.16 -17.51 -15.96
N THR A 77 4.94 -17.43 -15.43
CA THR A 77 4.08 -18.61 -15.20
C THR A 77 3.11 -18.90 -16.35
N GLY A 78 2.72 -17.90 -17.14
CA GLY A 78 1.82 -18.06 -18.29
C GLY A 78 2.33 -19.10 -19.32
N PRO A 79 3.59 -19.02 -19.78
CA PRO A 79 4.15 -20.00 -20.70
C PRO A 79 4.20 -21.43 -20.12
N PHE A 80 4.43 -21.57 -18.82
CA PHE A 80 4.40 -22.88 -18.16
C PHE A 80 3.02 -23.53 -18.25
N ILE A 81 1.97 -22.75 -18.03
CA ILE A 81 0.59 -23.25 -18.13
C ILE A 81 0.32 -23.71 -19.57
N THR A 82 0.75 -22.95 -20.59
CA THR A 82 0.55 -23.35 -21.98
C THR A 82 1.36 -24.59 -22.36
N ASP A 83 2.61 -24.71 -21.90
CA ASP A 83 3.46 -25.88 -22.16
C ASP A 83 2.92 -27.14 -21.48
N TYR A 84 2.39 -26.99 -20.27
CA TYR A 84 1.74 -28.06 -19.53
C TYR A 84 0.56 -28.64 -20.32
N PHE A 85 -0.26 -27.78 -20.93
CA PHE A 85 -1.37 -28.21 -21.79
C PHE A 85 -0.91 -28.77 -23.15
N GLN A 86 0.32 -28.49 -23.58
CA GLN A 86 0.90 -28.98 -24.83
C GLN A 86 1.78 -30.24 -24.66
N ASP A 87 1.79 -30.87 -23.48
CA ASP A 87 2.62 -32.03 -23.14
C ASP A 87 4.15 -31.80 -23.31
N GLN A 88 4.58 -30.53 -23.37
CA GLN A 88 5.99 -30.12 -23.45
C GLN A 88 6.63 -30.13 -22.06
N LYS A 89 6.66 -31.31 -21.43
CA LYS A 89 6.96 -31.47 -20.00
C LYS A 89 8.36 -31.05 -19.56
N TYR A 90 9.32 -30.77 -20.44
CA TYR A 90 10.72 -30.55 -20.02
C TYR A 90 11.47 -29.39 -20.70
N ALA A 91 10.91 -28.75 -21.72
CA ALA A 91 11.65 -27.74 -22.47
C ALA A 91 11.99 -26.49 -21.63
N ASN A 92 11.16 -26.15 -20.64
CA ASN A 92 11.19 -24.82 -20.00
C ASN A 92 11.31 -24.85 -18.46
N HIS A 93 11.52 -26.00 -17.83
CA HIS A 93 11.57 -26.11 -16.36
C HIS A 93 12.65 -25.24 -15.70
N VAL A 94 13.82 -25.09 -16.33
CA VAL A 94 14.91 -24.23 -15.82
C VAL A 94 14.50 -22.75 -15.84
N ALA A 95 13.91 -22.29 -16.95
CA ALA A 95 13.44 -20.92 -17.10
C ALA A 95 12.30 -20.58 -16.12
N VAL A 96 11.39 -21.53 -15.92
CA VAL A 96 10.26 -21.39 -14.98
C VAL A 96 10.77 -21.35 -13.53
N THR A 97 11.67 -22.26 -13.16
CA THR A 97 12.27 -22.28 -11.81
C THR A 97 13.08 -21.02 -11.53
N ALA A 98 13.82 -20.52 -12.51
CA ALA A 98 14.53 -19.24 -12.42
C ALA A 98 13.54 -18.06 -12.28
N GLY A 99 12.46 -18.04 -13.05
CA GLY A 99 11.40 -17.03 -12.97
C GLY A 99 10.74 -16.98 -11.59
N PHE A 100 10.37 -18.13 -11.03
CA PHE A 100 9.82 -18.21 -9.66
C PHE A 100 10.82 -17.74 -8.61
N SER A 101 12.10 -18.09 -8.76
CA SER A 101 13.16 -17.66 -7.84
C SER A 101 13.36 -16.14 -7.89
N LEU A 102 13.35 -15.53 -9.07
CA LEU A 102 13.41 -14.06 -9.22
C LEU A 102 12.17 -13.37 -8.65
N ALA A 103 10.97 -13.94 -8.87
CA ALA A 103 9.74 -13.42 -8.31
C ALA A 103 9.81 -13.42 -6.78
N ALA A 104 10.24 -14.53 -6.17
CA ALA A 104 10.41 -14.61 -4.71
C ALA A 104 11.38 -13.56 -4.16
N LEU A 105 12.49 -13.29 -4.87
CA LEU A 105 13.42 -12.22 -4.48
C LEU A 105 12.79 -10.84 -4.57
N LEU A 106 12.03 -10.57 -5.63
CA LEU A 106 11.29 -9.31 -5.80
C LEU A 106 10.23 -9.14 -4.70
N ASP A 107 9.53 -10.20 -4.33
CA ASP A 107 8.54 -10.20 -3.25
C ASP A 107 9.20 -9.85 -1.90
N CYS A 108 10.32 -10.50 -1.56
CA CYS A 108 11.10 -10.18 -0.37
C CYS A 108 11.52 -8.70 -0.32
N MET A 109 11.90 -8.11 -1.46
CA MET A 109 12.27 -6.69 -1.55
C MET A 109 11.07 -5.77 -1.34
N VAL A 110 9.90 -6.10 -1.91
CA VAL A 110 8.66 -5.32 -1.73
C VAL A 110 8.17 -5.43 -0.29
N VAL A 111 8.19 -6.62 0.31
CA VAL A 111 7.83 -6.84 1.72
C VAL A 111 8.78 -6.10 2.65
N TYR A 112 10.09 -6.13 2.38
CA TYR A 112 11.06 -5.36 3.16
C TYR A 112 10.82 -3.85 3.03
N PHE A 113 10.62 -3.34 1.82
CA PHE A 113 10.36 -1.91 1.58
C PHE A 113 9.08 -1.43 2.28
N THR A 114 7.99 -2.20 2.16
CA THR A 114 6.71 -1.87 2.81
C THR A 114 6.82 -1.88 4.33
N SER A 115 7.39 -2.95 4.90
CA SER A 115 7.53 -3.10 6.36
C SER A 115 8.46 -2.06 6.99
N THR A 116 9.55 -1.66 6.32
CA THR A 116 10.53 -0.71 6.90
C THR A 116 10.22 0.75 6.61
N THR A 117 9.53 1.05 5.51
CA THR A 117 9.40 2.44 5.02
C THR A 117 7.96 2.95 5.05
N VAL A 118 6.97 2.08 4.77
CA VAL A 118 5.56 2.50 4.71
C VAL A 118 4.85 2.31 6.04
N VAL A 119 5.15 1.22 6.76
CA VAL A 119 4.50 0.93 8.05
C VAL A 119 5.07 1.78 9.19
N ILE A 120 6.38 2.05 9.18
CA ILE A 120 7.08 2.78 10.26
C ILE A 120 6.85 4.30 10.19
N ILE A 121 6.46 4.84 9.02
CA ILE A 121 6.21 6.27 8.77
C ILE A 121 4.72 6.57 8.76
#